data_AF-A0A3M1P8L0-F1
#
_entry.id   AF-A0A3M1P8L0-F1
#
_cell.length_a   1.000
_cell.length_b   1.000
_cell.length_c   1.000
_cell.angle_alpha   90.00
_cell.angle_beta   90.00
_cell.angle_gamma   90.00
#
_symmetry.space_group_name_H-M   'P 1'
#
loop_
_entity.id
_entity.type
_entity.pdbx_description
1 polymer ?
#
loop_
_entity_poly.entity_id
_entity_poly.type
_entity_poly.pdbx_seq_one_letter_code
_entity_poly.pdbx_strand_id
1 'polypeptide(L)' 'MPPLTCELPCRRRLCHYIVGLPEDAQMAIDRLHLLHYAERFEWTRALQIPQNGIVINPRPGEVLRSLQREVRIDAVGNE' A
#
# COMPACT_ATOMS: atom_id res chain seq x y z
N MET A 1 31.93 29.13 -4.88
CA MET A 1 30.47 28.99 -4.63
C MET A 1 30.25 27.70 -3.86
N PRO A 2 29.55 27.71 -2.72
CA PRO A 2 29.10 26.46 -2.10
C PRO A 2 27.97 25.87 -2.95
N PRO A 3 27.80 24.53 -3.01
CA PRO A 3 26.68 23.93 -3.71
C PRO A 3 25.38 24.30 -2.98
N LEU A 4 24.37 24.72 -3.74
CA LEU A 4 23.00 24.85 -3.25
C LEU A 4 22.45 23.43 -3.04
N THR A 5 22.89 22.74 -1.99
CA THR A 5 22.20 21.53 -1.54
C THR A 5 20.87 21.98 -0.97
N CYS A 6 19.84 21.96 -1.81
CA CYS A 6 18.46 22.00 -1.37
C CYS A 6 18.25 20.73 -0.54
N GLU A 7 18.52 20.82 0.77
CA GLU A 7 18.12 19.80 1.73
C GLU A 7 16.60 19.83 1.79
N LEU A 8 15.97 19.16 0.82
CA LEU A 8 14.56 18.83 0.88
C LEU A 8 14.36 18.12 2.23
N PRO A 9 13.42 18.56 3.07
CA PRO A 9 13.21 17.96 4.39
C PRO A 9 13.10 16.46 4.19
N CYS A 10 13.97 15.68 4.86
CA CYS A 10 14.05 14.23 4.77
C CYS A 10 12.64 13.64 4.71
N ARG A 11 12.12 13.43 3.49
CA ARG A 11 10.75 12.97 3.31
C ARG A 11 10.77 11.57 3.88
N ARG A 12 10.11 11.38 5.03
CA ARG A 12 9.97 10.06 5.66
C ARG A 12 9.43 9.13 4.58
N ARG A 13 10.23 8.15 4.18
CA ARG A 13 9.87 7.21 3.12
C ARG A 13 8.79 6.31 3.69
N LEU A 14 7.57 6.46 3.19
CA LEU A 14 6.45 5.59 3.51
C LEU A 14 6.00 4.93 2.23
N CYS A 15 5.95 3.60 2.20
CA CYS A 15 5.45 2.83 1.08
C CYS A 15 4.16 2.14 1.51
N HIS A 16 3.07 2.42 0.80
CA HIS A 16 1.79 1.73 1.01
C HIS A 16 1.66 0.61 -0.01
N TYR A 17 1.39 -0.60 0.48
CA TYR A 17 1.08 -1.76 -0.33
C TYR A 17 -0.40 -2.10 -0.18
N ILE A 18 -1.10 -2.27 -1.31
CA ILE A 18 -2.49 -2.71 -1.35
C ILE A 18 -2.51 -4.04 -2.11
N VAL A 19 -3.03 -5.08 -1.46
CA VAL A 19 -3.14 -6.43 -2.00
C VAL A 19 -4.60 -6.85 -1.92
N GLY A 20 -5.16 -7.26 -3.05
CA GLY A 20 -6.56 -7.65 -3.19
C GLY A 20 -6.89 -7.93 -4.66
N LEU A 21 -8.17 -8.20 -4.93
CA LEU A 21 -8.66 -8.21 -6.31
C LEU A 21 -8.50 -6.81 -6.94
N PRO A 22 -8.37 -6.71 -8.28
CA PRO A 22 -8.17 -5.42 -8.94
C PRO A 22 -9.22 -4.36 -8.55
N GLU A 23 -10.48 -4.76 -8.44
CA GLU A 23 -11.60 -3.89 -8.10
C GLU A 23 -11.52 -3.39 -6.66
N ASP A 24 -11.23 -4.30 -5.72
CA ASP A 24 -11.07 -3.99 -4.29
C ASP A 24 -9.86 -3.09 -4.03
N ALA A 25 -8.76 -3.37 -4.73
CA ALA A 25 -7.54 -2.58 -4.65
C ALA A 25 -7.77 -1.16 -5.17
N GLN A 26 -8.45 -1.01 -6.31
CA GLN A 26 -8.79 0.30 -6.86
C GLN A 26 -9.73 1.07 -5.93
N MET A 27 -10.76 0.42 -5.39
CA MET A 27 -11.67 1.05 -4.43
C MET A 27 -10.93 1.55 -3.17
N ALA A 28 -9.92 0.81 -2.69
CA ALA A 28 -9.08 1.26 -1.58
C ALA A 28 -8.23 2.48 -1.97
N ILE A 29 -7.63 2.47 -3.15
CA ILE A 29 -6.87 3.61 -3.71
C ILE A 29 -7.76 4.85 -3.81
N ASP A 30 -8.97 4.73 -4.35
CA ASP A 30 -9.90 5.83 -4.52
C ASP A 30 -10.29 6.45 -3.17
N ARG A 31 -10.56 5.62 -2.16
CA ARG A 31 -10.84 6.09 -0.79
C ARG A 31 -9.66 6.86 -0.18
N LEU A 32 -8.43 6.40 -0.39
CA LEU A 32 -7.23 7.09 0.10
C LEU A 32 -7.03 8.46 -0.57
N HIS A 33 -7.40 8.58 -1.85
CA HIS A 33 -7.39 9.87 -2.55
C HIS A 33 -8.50 10.79 -2.07
N LEU A 34 -9.74 10.31 -1.96
CA LEU A 34 -10.88 11.10 -1.48
C LEU A 34 -10.66 11.67 -0.08
N LEU A 35 -9.94 10.93 0.77
CA LEU A 35 -9.60 11.36 2.13
C LEU A 35 -8.28 12.14 2.21
N HIS A 36 -7.69 12.49 1.06
CA HIS A 36 -6.44 13.25 0.94
C HIS A 36 -5.22 12.61 1.66
N TYR A 37 -5.25 11.30 1.92
CA TYR A 37 -4.13 10.58 2.54
C TYR A 37 -3.00 10.27 1.55
N ALA A 38 -3.32 10.14 0.27
CA ALA A 38 -2.40 9.68 -0.77
C ALA A 38 -1.87 10.79 -1.69
N GLU A 39 -2.24 12.06 -1.50
CA GLU A 39 -1.97 13.15 -2.48
C GLU A 39 -0.50 13.41 -2.81
N ARG A 40 0.42 12.86 -2.01
CA ARG A 40 1.87 12.99 -2.20
C ARG A 40 2.54 11.72 -2.74
N PHE A 41 1.75 10.69 -3.04
CA PHE A 41 2.22 9.39 -3.51
C PHE A 41 1.75 9.13 -4.93
N GLU A 42 2.65 8.64 -5.78
CA GLU A 42 2.28 8.08 -7.08
C GLU A 42 2.08 6.58 -6.93
N TRP A 43 0.96 6.06 -7.44
CA TRP A 43 0.72 4.63 -7.52
C TRP A 43 1.42 4.05 -8.75
N THR A 44 2.09 2.91 -8.57
CA THR A 44 2.63 2.15 -9.71
C THR A 44 1.48 1.50 -10.49
N ARG A 45 1.77 1.04 -11.71
CA ARG A 45 0.86 0.13 -12.41
C ARG A 45 0.61 -1.11 -11.55
N ALA A 46 -0.58 -1.71 -11.71
CA ALA A 46 -0.92 -2.96 -11.05
C ALA A 46 0.11 -4.04 -11.43
N LEU A 47 0.70 -4.65 -10.41
CA LEU A 47 1.58 -5.80 -10.55
C LEU A 47 0.77 -7.04 -10.20
N GLN A 48 0.72 -8.01 -11.11
CA GLN A 48 0.19 -9.31 -10.75
C GLN A 48 1.16 -9.99 -9.78
N ILE A 49 0.63 -10.54 -8.69
CA ILE A 49 1.44 -11.26 -7.72
C ILE A 49 1.91 -12.57 -8.37
N PRO A 50 3.22 -12.76 -8.58
CA PRO A 50 3.71 -13.97 -9.21
C PRO A 50 3.58 -15.16 -8.24
N GLN A 51 3.59 -16.38 -8.76
CA GLN A 51 3.45 -17.61 -7.94
C GLN A 51 4.52 -17.74 -6.86
N ASN A 52 5.70 -17.18 -7.08
CA ASN A 52 6.81 -17.16 -6.11
C ASN A 52 6.71 -16.02 -5.08
N GLY A 53 5.66 -15.19 -5.13
CA GLY A 53 5.42 -14.10 -4.20
C GLY A 53 6.25 -12.84 -4.48
N ILE A 54 6.17 -11.88 -3.56
CA ILE A 54 6.85 -10.58 -3.63
C ILE A 54 7.77 -10.43 -2.41
N VAL A 55 9.00 -10.02 -2.64
CA VAL A 55 9.95 -9.68 -1.55
C VAL A 55 9.90 -8.18 -1.30
N ILE A 56 9.60 -7.79 -0.06
CA ILE A 56 9.66 -6.40 0.41
C ILE A 56 10.99 -6.20 1.14
N ASN A 57 11.75 -5.17 0.75
CA ASN A 57 13.05 -4.84 1.34
C ASN A 57 12.96 -3.54 2.18
N PRO A 58 12.56 -3.64 3.47
CA PRO A 58 12.51 -2.49 4.37
C PRO A 58 13.90 -2.05 4.85
N ARG A 59 14.06 -0.78 5.20
CA ARG A 59 15.25 -0.25 5.89
C ARG A 59 15.21 -0.59 7.39
N PRO A 60 16.37 -0.63 8.08
CA PRO A 60 16.40 -0.81 9.53
C PRO A 60 15.47 0.19 10.25
N GLY A 61 14.57 -0.34 11.09
CA GLY A 61 13.59 0.46 11.84
C GLY A 61 12.26 0.71 11.11
N GLU A 62 12.12 0.34 9.84
CA GLU A 62 10.81 0.34 9.15
C GLU A 62 9.95 -0.84 9.63
N VAL A 63 8.63 -0.65 9.70
CA VAL A 63 7.67 -1.64 10.21
C VAL A 63 6.64 -1.97 9.13
N LEU A 64 6.37 -3.26 8.94
CA LEU A 64 5.25 -3.75 8.15
C LEU A 64 4.02 -3.96 9.03
N ARG A 65 2.87 -3.42 8.62
CA ARG A 65 1.56 -3.71 9.24
C ARG A 65 0.62 -4.23 8.17
N SER A 66 -0.08 -5.33 8.46
CA SER A 66 -1.14 -5.87 7.62
C SER A 66 -2.49 -5.68 8.30
N LEU A 67 -3.46 -5.23 7.53
CA LEU A 67 -4.87 -5.24 7.90
C LEU A 67 -5.57 -6.23 6.99
N GLN A 68 -6.22 -7.24 7.56
CA GLN A 68 -6.99 -8.22 6.81
C GLN A 68 -8.48 -8.02 7.11
N ARG A 69 -9.29 -8.09 6.06
CA ARG A 69 -10.75 -8.17 6.19
C ARG A 69 -11.13 -9.63 6.02
N GLU A 70 -11.47 -10.31 7.11
CA GLU A 70 -12.06 -11.64 7.01
C GLU A 70 -13.47 -11.51 6.41
N VAL A 71 -13.71 -12.20 5.30
CA VAL A 71 -15.08 -12.44 4.83
C VAL A 71 -15.63 -13.53 5.75
N ARG A 72 -16.49 -13.17 6.70
CA ARG A 72 -17.30 -14.16 7.39
C ARG A 72 -18.22 -14.79 6.35
N ILE A 73 -17.88 -16.01 5.93
CA ILE A 73 -18.85 -16.86 5.24
C ILE A 73 -19.72 -17.40 6.37
N ASP A 74 -20.87 -16.77 6.60
CA ASP A 74 -21.87 -17.35 7.47
C ASP A 74 -22.25 -18.69 6.85
N ALA A 75 -21.86 -19.78 7.51
CA ALA A 75 -22.28 -21.12 7.14
C ALA A 75 -23.80 -21.17 7.30
N VAL A 76 -24.51 -20.98 6.18
CA VAL A 76 -25.93 -21.31 6.10
C VAL A 76 -26.01 -22.81 6.38
N GLY A 77 -26.49 -23.13 7.58
CA GLY A 77 -26.70 -24.50 8.02
C GLY A 77 -27.62 -25.22 7.05
N ASN A 78 -27.21 -26.41 6.65
CA ASN A 78 -28.09 -27.41 6.05
C ASN A 78 -29.25 -27.67 7.01
N GLU A 79 -30.47 -27.40 6.57
CA GLU A 79 -31.67 -28.11 7.03
C GLU A 79 -31.87 -29.38 6.19
#